data_AF-I5BSZ0-F1
#
_entry.id   AF-I5BSZ0-F1
#
_cell.length_a   1.000
_cell.length_b   1.000
_cell.length_c   1.000
_cell.angle_alpha   90.00
_cell.angle_beta   90.00
_cell.angle_gamma   90.00
#
_symmetry.space_group_name_H-M   'P 1'
#
loop_
_entity.id
_entity.type
_entity.pdbx_description
1 polymer ?
#
loop_
_entity_poly.entity_id
_entity_poly.type
_entity_poly.pdbx_seq_one_letter_code
_entity_poly.pdbx_strand_id
1 'polypeptide(L)'
;MKFLPILFTAVSLLAAAPAVAHDEETLKEAPPGEPYVKVSDALPLPEFIPGLGTLFVDPETLPAGPFLAYDHDGKLSATVYMTPLEELQNGTAYDGLSIGSHTVSGVDIYYNAGHPGVDKPHAHVVLYHDADAKGRLAE
;
A
#
# COMPACT_ATOMS: atom_id res chain seq x y z
N MET A 1 -31.45 60.03 -22.10
CA MET A 1 -31.23 58.62 -22.48
C MET A 1 -30.37 57.99 -21.40
N LYS A 2 -30.84 56.94 -20.75
CA LYS A 2 -30.30 56.38 -19.50
C LYS A 2 -29.50 55.12 -19.85
N PHE A 3 -28.19 55.12 -19.59
CA PHE A 3 -27.33 53.96 -19.79
C PHE A 3 -27.56 52.95 -18.65
N LEU A 4 -27.86 51.71 -19.00
CA LEU A 4 -28.04 50.59 -18.07
C LEU A 4 -26.74 49.74 -18.06
N PRO A 5 -26.15 49.43 -16.90
CA PRO A 5 -24.99 48.54 -16.86
C PRO A 5 -25.46 47.08 -16.86
N ILE A 6 -24.92 46.27 -17.77
CA ILE A 6 -25.13 44.83 -17.80
C ILE A 6 -24.13 44.19 -16.83
N LEU A 7 -24.66 43.57 -15.78
CA LEU A 7 -23.92 42.80 -14.79
C LEU A 7 -23.58 41.41 -15.36
N PHE A 8 -22.30 41.11 -15.55
CA PHE A 8 -21.85 39.77 -15.93
C PHE A 8 -21.73 38.90 -14.68
N THR A 9 -22.61 37.92 -14.54
CA THR A 9 -22.53 36.87 -13.51
C THR A 9 -21.59 35.77 -14.00
N ALA A 10 -20.39 35.68 -13.44
CA ALA A 10 -19.46 34.58 -13.71
C ALA A 10 -19.91 33.33 -12.94
N VAL A 11 -20.33 32.28 -13.65
CA VAL A 11 -20.60 30.96 -13.08
C VAL A 11 -19.28 30.19 -13.06
N SER A 12 -18.68 30.02 -11.89
CA SER A 12 -17.49 29.20 -11.70
C SER A 12 -17.87 27.73 -11.77
N LEU A 13 -17.58 27.05 -12.89
CA LEU A 13 -17.63 25.59 -12.96
C LEU A 13 -16.47 25.03 -12.12
N LEU A 14 -16.80 24.47 -10.96
CA LEU A 14 -15.88 23.67 -10.16
C LEU A 14 -15.67 22.34 -10.90
N ALA A 15 -14.52 22.19 -11.58
CA ALA A 15 -14.14 20.94 -12.20
C ALA A 15 -13.86 19.90 -11.11
N ALA A 16 -14.75 18.91 -10.95
CA ALA A 16 -14.45 17.72 -10.19
C ALA A 16 -13.33 16.97 -10.93
N ALA A 17 -12.12 16.97 -10.38
CA ALA A 17 -11.06 16.10 -10.87
C ALA A 17 -11.51 14.65 -10.66
N PRO A 18 -11.40 13.76 -11.67
CA PRO A 18 -11.67 12.35 -11.46
C PRO A 18 -10.66 11.82 -10.43
N ALA A 19 -11.15 11.19 -9.38
CA ALA A 19 -10.31 10.34 -8.56
C ALA A 19 -9.78 9.24 -9.49
N VAL A 20 -8.46 9.16 -9.66
CA VAL A 20 -7.84 8.03 -10.37
C VAL A 20 -8.19 6.80 -9.56
N ALA A 21 -9.02 5.91 -10.13
CA ALA A 21 -9.33 4.65 -9.50
C ALA A 21 -8.01 3.88 -9.34
N HIS A 22 -7.75 3.38 -8.13
CA HIS A 22 -6.64 2.47 -7.87
C HIS A 22 -6.81 1.27 -8.82
N ASP A 23 -5.93 1.13 -9.82
CA ASP A 23 -6.07 0.10 -10.85
C ASP A 23 -5.66 -1.25 -10.25
N GLU A 24 -6.61 -1.90 -9.58
CA GLU A 24 -6.35 -3.19 -8.92
C GLU A 24 -5.88 -4.25 -9.91
N GLU A 25 -6.28 -4.17 -11.18
CA GLU A 25 -5.85 -5.11 -12.21
C GLU A 25 -4.34 -5.02 -12.46
N THR A 26 -3.74 -3.82 -12.39
CA THR A 26 -2.29 -3.67 -12.61
C THR A 26 -1.47 -4.18 -11.45
N LEU A 27 -2.06 -4.33 -10.27
CA LEU A 27 -1.34 -4.81 -9.08
C LEU A 27 -1.40 -6.33 -8.92
N LYS A 28 -2.26 -7.04 -9.66
CA LYS A 28 -2.45 -8.49 -9.49
C LYS A 28 -1.21 -9.32 -9.76
N GLU A 29 -0.32 -8.84 -10.62
CA GLU A 29 0.88 -9.56 -11.05
C GLU A 29 2.11 -8.66 -10.90
N ALA A 30 3.24 -9.25 -10.53
CA ALA A 30 4.50 -8.56 -10.40
C ALA A 30 5.22 -8.42 -11.76
N PRO A 31 5.96 -7.31 -11.99
CA PRO A 31 6.06 -6.15 -11.12
C PRO A 31 4.85 -5.21 -11.27
N PRO A 32 4.40 -4.54 -10.19
CA PRO A 32 3.25 -3.62 -10.20
C PRO A 32 3.43 -2.33 -11.03
N GLY A 33 4.63 -2.07 -11.55
CA GLY A 33 4.97 -0.82 -12.24
C GLY A 33 5.26 0.34 -11.28
N GLU A 34 5.49 1.54 -11.82
CA GLU A 34 5.69 2.76 -11.03
C GLU A 34 4.43 3.09 -10.20
N PRO A 35 4.57 3.63 -8.97
CA PRO A 35 5.80 4.09 -8.31
C PRO A 35 6.52 3.02 -7.47
N TYR A 36 6.08 1.77 -7.54
CA TYR A 36 6.57 0.72 -6.66
C TYR A 36 7.99 0.28 -6.98
N VAL A 37 8.82 0.18 -5.95
CA VAL A 37 10.17 -0.36 -6.02
C VAL A 37 10.26 -1.68 -5.28
N LYS A 38 11.12 -2.58 -5.76
CA LYS A 38 11.36 -3.87 -5.11
C LYS A 38 12.20 -3.66 -3.86
N VAL A 39 11.74 -4.18 -2.72
CA VAL A 39 12.38 -3.94 -1.41
C VAL A 39 13.80 -4.51 -1.35
N SER A 40 14.05 -5.68 -1.95
CA SER A 40 15.36 -6.33 -1.98
C SER A 40 16.42 -5.55 -2.80
N ASP A 41 16.00 -4.63 -3.66
CA ASP A 41 16.92 -3.79 -4.42
C ASP A 41 17.39 -2.57 -3.58
N ALA A 42 16.62 -2.20 -2.56
CA ALA A 42 16.89 -1.06 -1.68
C ALA A 42 17.53 -1.45 -0.34
N LEU A 43 17.27 -2.67 0.15
CA LEU A 43 17.74 -3.17 1.44
C LEU A 43 18.45 -4.52 1.28
N PRO A 44 19.41 -4.86 2.16
CA PRO A 44 20.13 -6.15 2.12
C PRO A 44 19.24 -7.29 2.64
N LEU A 45 18.17 -7.57 1.91
CA LEU A 45 17.18 -8.61 2.21
C LEU A 45 17.12 -9.63 1.06
N PRO A 46 16.71 -10.88 1.34
CA PRO A 46 16.39 -11.84 0.29
C PRO A 46 15.33 -11.29 -0.66
N GLU A 47 15.39 -11.71 -1.92
CA GLU A 47 14.37 -11.38 -2.93
C GLU A 47 12.97 -11.85 -2.53
N PHE A 48 12.89 -13.07 -2.00
CA PHE A 48 11.67 -13.66 -1.47
C PHE A 48 11.86 -13.95 0.03
N ILE A 49 10.91 -13.50 0.84
CA ILE A 49 10.95 -13.68 2.29
C ILE A 49 9.84 -14.67 2.69
N PRO A 50 10.18 -15.85 3.26
CA PRO A 50 9.17 -16.78 3.76
C PRO A 50 8.18 -16.10 4.72
N GLY A 51 6.90 -16.23 4.41
CA GLY A 51 5.75 -15.59 5.08
C GLY A 51 5.35 -14.22 4.53
N LEU A 52 6.16 -13.57 3.69
CA LEU A 52 5.92 -12.23 3.14
C LEU A 52 6.03 -12.16 1.61
N GLY A 53 6.76 -13.08 0.98
CA GLY A 53 6.94 -13.13 -0.46
C GLY A 53 7.96 -12.14 -1.01
N THR A 54 7.84 -11.84 -2.31
CA THR A 54 8.59 -10.76 -2.96
C THR A 54 7.87 -9.44 -2.70
N LEU A 55 8.55 -8.51 -2.02
CA LEU A 55 7.94 -7.26 -1.58
C LEU A 55 8.24 -6.09 -2.53
N PHE A 56 7.20 -5.31 -2.82
CA PHE A 56 7.29 -4.02 -3.48
C PHE A 56 6.62 -2.95 -2.64
N VAL A 57 7.11 -1.72 -2.69
CA VAL A 57 6.54 -0.59 -1.94
C VAL A 57 6.75 0.71 -2.69
N ASP A 58 5.80 1.65 -2.57
CA ASP A 58 6.04 3.05 -2.95
C ASP A 58 6.87 3.71 -1.84
N PRO A 59 8.11 4.18 -2.10
CA PRO A 59 8.95 4.82 -1.10
C PRO A 59 8.30 6.00 -0.39
N GLU A 60 7.35 6.70 -1.02
CA GLU A 60 6.65 7.84 -0.42
C GLU A 60 5.65 7.42 0.67
N THR A 61 5.31 6.13 0.74
CA THR A 61 4.35 5.58 1.71
C THR A 61 5.00 4.98 2.96
N LEU A 62 6.34 5.02 3.05
CA LEU A 62 7.08 4.55 4.20
C LEU A 62 6.84 5.45 5.44
N PRO A 63 6.86 4.89 6.67
CA PRO A 63 7.24 3.52 7.00
C PRO A 63 6.11 2.48 6.87
N ALA A 64 4.85 2.91 6.75
CA ALA A 64 3.69 2.02 6.86
C ALA A 64 3.45 1.14 5.63
N GLY A 65 3.68 1.65 4.42
CA GLY A 65 3.32 1.01 3.15
C GLY A 65 1.96 1.50 2.60
N PRO A 66 1.27 0.69 1.78
CA PRO A 66 1.33 -0.77 1.74
C PRO A 66 2.58 -1.34 1.05
N PHE A 67 3.07 -2.44 1.60
CA PHE A 67 3.95 -3.35 0.89
C PHE A 67 3.08 -4.37 0.13
N LEU A 68 3.29 -4.50 -1.17
CA LEU A 68 2.65 -5.50 -2.02
C LEU A 68 3.48 -6.79 -1.96
N ALA A 69 2.85 -7.88 -1.52
CA ALA A 69 3.46 -9.19 -1.33
C ALA A 69 3.04 -10.15 -2.43
N TYR A 70 4.01 -10.53 -3.26
CA TYR A 70 3.82 -11.45 -4.37
C TYR A 70 4.41 -12.82 -4.05
N ASP A 71 3.73 -13.88 -4.49
CA ASP A 71 4.26 -15.24 -4.40
C ASP A 71 5.34 -15.51 -5.46
N HIS A 72 5.82 -16.75 -5.51
CA HIS A 72 6.82 -17.20 -6.47
C HIS A 72 6.39 -17.11 -7.94
N ASP A 73 5.09 -17.17 -8.22
CA ASP A 73 4.54 -17.05 -9.57
C ASP A 73 4.31 -15.58 -9.95
N GLY A 74 4.58 -14.66 -9.04
CA GLY A 74 4.37 -13.22 -9.23
C GLY A 74 2.94 -12.78 -8.95
N LYS A 75 2.09 -13.61 -8.36
CA LYS A 75 0.70 -13.26 -8.07
C LYS A 75 0.59 -12.53 -6.74
N LEU A 76 -0.17 -11.43 -6.73
CA LEU A 76 -0.45 -10.64 -5.53
C LEU A 76 -1.19 -11.51 -4.52
N SER A 77 -0.52 -11.80 -3.42
CA SER A 77 -1.01 -12.73 -2.39
C SER A 77 -1.37 -12.00 -1.10
N ALA A 78 -0.67 -10.90 -0.77
CA ALA A 78 -1.05 -10.08 0.37
C ALA A 78 -0.75 -8.58 0.19
N THR A 79 -1.44 -7.77 0.98
CA THR A 79 -1.04 -6.40 1.31
C THR A 79 -0.53 -6.40 2.74
N VAL A 80 0.68 -5.89 2.96
CA VAL A 80 1.34 -5.86 4.27
C VAL A 80 1.56 -4.42 4.71
N TYR A 81 1.15 -4.08 5.92
CA TYR A 81 1.49 -2.80 6.56
C TYR A 81 2.47 -3.04 7.70
N MET A 82 3.49 -2.19 7.79
CA MET A 82 4.49 -2.22 8.84
C MET A 82 4.31 -0.99 9.73
N THR A 83 3.60 -1.14 10.85
CA THR A 83 3.26 0.00 11.73
C THR A 83 4.17 0.02 12.97
N PRO A 84 5.12 0.97 13.08
CA PRO A 84 5.96 1.13 14.25
C PRO A 84 5.14 1.23 15.54
N LEU A 85 5.45 0.36 16.51
CA LEU A 85 4.70 0.34 17.77
C LEU A 85 4.90 1.62 18.59
N GLU A 86 6.09 2.21 18.51
CA GLU A 86 6.41 3.48 19.16
C GLU A 86 5.54 4.63 18.63
N GLU A 87 5.32 4.69 17.30
CA GLU A 87 4.48 5.73 16.70
C GLU A 87 3.01 5.55 17.09
N LEU A 88 2.49 4.32 17.06
CA LEU A 88 1.14 4.01 17.54
C LEU A 88 0.95 4.38 19.02
N GLN A 89 1.93 4.05 19.87
CA GLN A 89 1.90 4.39 21.30
C GLN A 89 1.91 5.91 21.54
N ASN A 90 2.54 6.66 20.64
CA ASN A 90 2.59 8.12 20.68
C ASN A 90 1.38 8.80 20.01
N GLY A 91 0.38 8.01 19.58
CA GLY A 91 -0.88 8.50 19.05
C GLY A 91 -0.88 8.77 17.55
N THR A 92 0.14 8.33 16.80
CA THR A 92 0.09 8.34 15.33
C THR A 92 -1.03 7.40 14.87
N ALA A 93 -1.91 7.93 14.02
CA ALA A 93 -2.89 7.14 13.30
C ALA A 93 -2.42 6.93 11.86
N TYR A 94 -2.48 5.69 11.37
CA TYR A 94 -2.25 5.36 9.97
C TYR A 94 -3.59 5.14 9.28
N ASP A 95 -4.24 6.23 8.89
CA ASP A 95 -5.56 6.23 8.28
C ASP A 95 -5.48 6.32 6.76
N GLY A 96 -6.46 5.74 6.07
CA GLY A 96 -6.60 5.90 4.61
C GLY A 96 -5.46 5.29 3.79
N LEU A 97 -4.75 4.29 4.33
CA LEU A 97 -3.72 3.56 3.59
C LEU A 97 -4.33 2.86 2.37
N SER A 98 -3.61 2.90 1.25
CA SER A 98 -3.97 2.16 0.03
C SER A 98 -3.97 0.64 0.30
N ILE A 99 -4.69 -0.12 -0.52
CA ILE A 99 -4.76 -1.58 -0.45
C ILE A 99 -4.42 -2.18 -1.82
N GLY A 100 -3.67 -3.28 -1.85
CA GLY A 100 -3.31 -3.95 -3.11
C GLY A 100 -4.50 -4.61 -3.80
N SER A 101 -5.43 -5.18 -3.04
CA SER A 101 -6.72 -5.69 -3.55
C SER A 101 -7.84 -5.59 -2.51
N HIS A 102 -9.03 -5.23 -2.97
CA HIS A 102 -10.27 -5.16 -2.20
C HIS A 102 -10.79 -6.55 -1.78
N THR A 103 -10.32 -7.63 -2.41
CA THR A 103 -10.68 -8.98 -2.00
C THR A 103 -9.75 -9.40 -0.87
N VAL A 104 -10.30 -9.62 0.33
CA VAL A 104 -9.55 -10.08 1.51
C VAL A 104 -10.19 -11.35 2.05
N SER A 105 -9.42 -12.44 2.10
CA SER A 105 -9.85 -13.75 2.62
C SER A 105 -9.55 -13.93 4.10
N GLY A 106 -8.56 -13.20 4.63
CA GLY A 106 -8.11 -13.28 6.00
C GLY A 106 -7.13 -12.18 6.35
N VAL A 107 -6.98 -11.94 7.65
CA VAL A 107 -6.06 -10.94 8.19
C VAL A 107 -5.27 -11.54 9.34
N ASP A 108 -3.94 -11.39 9.28
CA ASP A 108 -3.06 -11.67 10.40
C ASP A 108 -2.47 -10.36 10.94
N ILE A 109 -2.35 -10.27 12.27
CA ILE A 109 -1.66 -9.17 12.93
C ILE A 109 -0.67 -9.78 13.90
N TYR A 110 0.61 -9.47 13.73
CA TYR A 110 1.65 -10.00 14.61
C TYR A 110 2.80 -9.02 14.83
N TYR A 111 3.45 -9.21 15.98
CA TYR A 111 4.62 -8.45 16.39
C TYR A 111 5.85 -8.87 15.58
N ASN A 112 6.59 -7.89 15.10
CA ASN A 112 7.95 -8.05 14.59
C ASN A 112 8.90 -7.25 15.50
N ALA A 113 10.00 -7.89 15.92
CA ALA A 113 10.98 -7.26 16.81
C ALA A 113 11.84 -6.18 16.12
N GLY A 114 11.75 -6.08 14.79
CA GLY A 114 12.71 -5.37 13.96
C GLY A 114 13.74 -6.33 13.37
N HIS A 115 14.33 -5.93 12.26
CA HIS A 115 15.36 -6.67 11.53
C HIS A 115 16.25 -5.69 10.76
N PRO A 116 17.43 -6.11 10.24
CA PRO A 116 18.25 -5.23 9.41
C PRO A 116 17.41 -4.56 8.32
N GLY A 117 17.41 -3.23 8.29
CA GLY A 117 16.62 -2.40 7.38
C GLY A 117 15.36 -1.79 7.99
N VAL A 118 14.79 -2.39 9.04
CA VAL A 118 13.66 -1.85 9.84
C VAL A 118 13.88 -2.21 11.31
N ASP A 119 14.71 -1.43 11.99
CA ASP A 119 15.29 -1.83 13.28
C ASP A 119 14.32 -1.74 14.48
N LYS A 120 13.27 -0.92 14.37
CA LYS A 120 12.33 -0.70 15.47
C LYS A 120 11.23 -1.77 15.49
N PRO A 121 10.73 -2.19 16.67
CA PRO A 121 9.56 -3.05 16.76
C PRO A 121 8.34 -2.46 16.07
N HIS A 122 7.64 -3.28 15.30
CA HIS A 122 6.48 -2.91 14.51
C HIS A 122 5.47 -4.05 14.45
N ALA A 123 4.21 -3.74 14.19
CA ALA A 123 3.21 -4.75 13.86
C ALA A 123 3.17 -4.94 12.34
N HIS A 124 3.22 -6.19 11.90
CA HIS A 124 2.74 -6.55 10.57
C HIS A 124 1.23 -6.70 10.62
N VAL A 125 0.53 -5.95 9.79
CA VAL A 125 -0.89 -6.15 9.49
C VAL A 125 -0.96 -6.69 8.07
N VAL A 126 -1.29 -7.97 7.92
CA VAL A 126 -1.23 -8.71 6.65
C VAL A 126 -2.63 -9.04 6.19
N LEU A 127 -3.04 -8.49 5.05
CA LEU A 127 -4.32 -8.77 4.40
C LEU A 127 -4.07 -9.76 3.27
N TYR A 128 -4.58 -10.99 3.39
CA TYR A 128 -4.44 -12.02 2.37
C TYR A 128 -5.54 -11.92 1.32
N HIS A 129 -5.20 -12.08 0.03
CA HIS A 129 -6.12 -11.79 -1.08
C HIS A 129 -6.84 -13.00 -1.70
N ASP A 130 -6.51 -14.22 -1.24
CA ASP A 130 -7.30 -15.43 -1.51
C ASP A 130 -7.04 -16.50 -0.44
N ALA A 131 -7.75 -17.63 -0.49
CA ALA A 131 -7.68 -18.68 0.54
C ALA A 131 -6.30 -19.38 0.62
N ASP A 132 -5.58 -19.44 -0.50
CA ASP A 132 -4.31 -20.17 -0.61
C ASP A 132 -3.09 -19.24 -0.45
N ALA A 133 -3.31 -17.91 -0.46
CA ALA A 133 -2.27 -16.89 -0.43
C ALA A 133 -1.26 -17.08 0.71
N LYS A 134 -1.74 -17.37 1.92
CA LYS A 134 -0.86 -17.62 3.08
C LYS A 134 0.03 -18.84 2.85
N GLY A 135 -0.49 -19.89 2.20
CA GLY A 135 0.29 -21.08 1.86
C GLY A 135 1.33 -20.79 0.78
N ARG A 136 0.97 -20.03 -0.26
CA ARG A 136 1.90 -19.65 -1.33
C ARG A 136 3.03 -18.72 -0.87
N LEU A 137 2.82 -17.97 0.21
CA LEU A 137 3.84 -17.10 0.80
C LEU A 137 4.76 -17.84 1.78
N ALA A 138 4.43 -19.05 2.23
CA ALA A 138 5.09 -19.69 3.36
C ALA A 138 6.52 -20.19 3.07
N GLU A 139 6.82 -20.58 1.83
CA GLU A 139 8.08 -21.19 1.40
C GLU A 139 8.55 -20.58 0.08
#